data_AF-A0ABD3IID7-F1
#
_entry.id   AF-A0ABD3IID7-F1
#
_cell.length_a   1.000
_cell.length_b   1.000
_cell.length_c   1.000
_cell.angle_alpha   90.00
_cell.angle_beta   90.00
_cell.angle_gamma   90.00
#
_symmetry.space_group_name_H-M   'P 1'
#
loop_
_entity.id
_entity.type
_entity.pdbx_description
1 polymer ?
#
loop_
_entity_poly.entity_id
_entity_poly.type
_entity_poly.pdbx_seq_one_letter_code
_entity_poly.pdbx_strand_id
1 'polypeptide(L)'
;MRKVDKKDVLDERIFFYNKPFSKRLEYILTKFDHPGFEKGYMLFKTMVVCKPAFWRIYGFVRQTFYNYEGAYKLGQRIGFHGNHGTFKPKDTSIFAKACMKTFFQQTAEPLPHKESRNKNTDGIFYRLPKAYSRDDVYREISLKMEAVNMTPISRVAFDNIWRKDFPNFNIHNSSAFAKCQESLKFITMLQRERRSATSAKLELDREKHLKHQMSGRTVYYSHRELSTSSPSLYLSLSMMLWT
;
A
#
# COMPACT_ATOMS: atom_id res chain seq x y z
N MET A 1 19.69 49.49 -5.72
CA MET A 1 19.43 48.16 -5.10
C MET A 1 20.43 47.16 -5.66
N ARG A 2 21.23 46.51 -4.79
CA ARG A 2 22.16 45.45 -5.19
C ARG A 2 21.35 44.25 -5.69
N LYS A 3 21.61 43.77 -6.90
CA LYS A 3 20.96 42.57 -7.44
C LYS A 3 21.50 41.35 -6.69
N VAL A 4 20.61 40.43 -6.31
CA VAL A 4 21.00 39.15 -5.70
C VAL A 4 21.68 38.32 -6.79
N ASP A 5 22.89 37.82 -6.53
CA ASP A 5 23.60 36.95 -7.46
C ASP A 5 22.90 35.58 -7.55
N LYS A 6 22.75 35.05 -8.76
CA LYS A 6 22.19 33.72 -9.00
C LYS A 6 23.02 32.63 -8.32
N LYS A 7 24.34 32.79 -8.26
CA LYS A 7 25.24 31.84 -7.57
C LYS A 7 24.95 31.80 -6.07
N ASP A 8 24.81 32.98 -5.45
CA ASP A 8 24.46 33.09 -4.03
C ASP A 8 23.11 32.45 -3.69
N VAL A 9 22.12 32.58 -4.57
CA VAL A 9 20.81 31.94 -4.40
C VAL A 9 20.94 30.42 -4.44
N LEU A 10 21.71 29.89 -5.39
CA LEU A 10 21.87 28.45 -5.55
C LEU A 10 22.63 27.83 -4.37
N ASP A 11 23.75 28.45 -3.96
CA ASP A 11 24.57 28.00 -2.84
C ASP A 11 23.74 27.95 -1.54
N GLU A 12 22.94 28.99 -1.30
CA GLU A 12 22.14 29.09 -0.09
C GLU A 12 20.94 28.13 -0.11
N ARG A 13 20.35 27.85 -1.28
CA ARG A 13 19.35 26.77 -1.41
C ARG A 13 19.98 25.42 -1.11
N ILE A 14 21.12 25.10 -1.68
CA ILE A 14 21.80 23.82 -1.45
C ILE A 14 22.13 23.67 0.04
N PHE A 15 22.69 24.70 0.66
CA PHE A 15 22.96 24.73 2.10
C PHE A 15 21.70 24.50 2.93
N PHE A 16 20.60 25.19 2.60
CA PHE A 16 19.34 25.06 3.30
C PHE A 16 18.71 23.67 3.14
N TYR A 17 18.65 23.13 1.92
CA TYR A 17 18.08 21.81 1.65
C TYR A 17 18.98 20.65 2.12
N ASN A 18 20.28 20.87 2.34
CA ASN A 18 21.13 19.86 2.95
C ASN A 18 20.95 19.72 4.47
N LYS A 19 20.25 20.67 5.13
CA LYS A 19 19.92 20.54 6.55
C LYS A 19 18.81 19.49 6.77
N PRO A 20 18.82 18.77 7.90
CA PRO A 20 17.67 18.00 8.35
C PRO A 20 16.41 18.86 8.42
N PHE A 21 15.24 18.28 8.10
CA PHE A 21 13.97 19.02 8.04
C PHE A 21 13.66 19.82 9.32
N SER A 22 13.98 19.26 10.49
CA SER A 22 13.85 19.93 11.78
C SER A 22 14.67 21.22 11.88
N LYS A 23 15.92 21.17 11.43
CA LYS A 23 16.86 22.30 11.43
C LYS A 23 16.54 23.34 10.35
N ARG A 24 15.78 22.97 9.32
CA ARG A 24 15.30 23.93 8.31
C ARG A 24 14.27 24.90 8.87
N LEU A 25 13.30 24.40 9.63
CA LEU A 25 12.28 25.26 10.23
C LEU A 25 12.89 26.20 11.27
N GLU A 26 13.73 25.67 12.17
CA GLU A 26 14.49 26.48 13.13
C GLU A 26 15.30 27.57 12.43
N TYR A 27 16.01 27.23 11.35
CA TYR A 27 16.74 28.20 10.54
C TYR A 27 15.85 29.32 9.98
N ILE A 28 14.65 29.00 9.47
CA ILE A 28 13.73 30.02 8.96
C ILE A 28 13.21 30.91 10.09
N LEU A 29 12.83 30.32 11.23
CA LEU A 29 12.29 31.06 12.36
C LEU A 29 13.30 32.10 12.87
N THR A 30 14.59 31.77 12.94
CA THR A 30 15.64 32.76 13.27
C THR A 30 15.70 33.94 12.31
N LYS A 31 15.23 33.80 11.06
CA LYS A 31 15.19 34.91 10.09
C LYS A 31 13.97 35.82 10.30
N PHE A 32 12.96 35.37 11.03
CA PHE A 32 11.80 36.19 11.41
C PHE A 32 12.06 37.08 12.62
N ASP A 33 13.09 36.78 13.42
CA ASP A 33 13.55 37.64 14.52
C ASP A 33 14.21 38.96 14.05
N HIS A 34 14.39 39.13 12.72
CA HIS A 34 14.98 40.35 12.17
C HIS A 34 14.05 41.58 12.39
N PRO A 35 14.55 42.74 12.87
CA PRO A 35 13.72 43.92 13.16
C PRO A 35 12.90 44.45 11.98
N GLY A 36 13.36 44.19 10.75
CA GLY A 36 12.65 44.55 9.51
C GLY A 36 11.46 43.65 9.16
N PHE A 37 11.25 42.54 9.87
CA PHE A 37 10.22 41.54 9.56
C PHE A 37 8.80 42.08 9.62
N GLU A 38 8.50 42.88 10.64
CA GLU A 38 7.19 43.54 10.79
C GLU A 38 6.92 44.53 9.66
N LYS A 39 7.99 45.17 9.13
CA LYS A 39 7.93 46.10 7.99
C LYS A 39 7.91 45.39 6.63
N GLY A 40 7.84 44.05 6.60
CA GLY A 40 7.76 43.27 5.35
C GLY A 40 9.11 42.89 4.73
N TYR A 41 10.20 43.07 5.46
CA TYR A 41 11.56 42.80 4.99
C TYR A 41 12.24 41.66 5.75
N MET A 42 13.12 40.94 5.09
CA MET A 42 13.84 39.80 5.63
C MET A 42 15.32 39.89 5.31
N LEU A 43 16.16 39.27 6.15
CA LEU A 43 17.59 39.24 5.95
C LEU A 43 18.00 37.99 5.13
N PHE A 44 18.66 38.22 3.99
CA PHE A 44 19.34 37.21 3.19
C PHE A 44 20.85 37.50 3.20
N LYS A 45 21.64 36.64 3.84
CA LYS A 45 23.06 36.91 4.17
C LYS A 45 23.21 38.27 4.87
N THR A 46 23.74 39.27 4.16
CA THR A 46 23.93 40.65 4.63
C THR A 46 22.99 41.66 3.95
N MET A 47 22.05 41.19 3.13
CA MET A 47 21.14 42.03 2.35
C MET A 47 19.71 41.93 2.86
N VAL A 48 18.99 43.05 2.76
CA VAL A 48 17.56 43.12 3.08
C VAL A 48 16.76 42.85 1.80
N VAL A 49 15.85 41.88 1.87
CA VAL A 49 14.97 41.47 0.76
C VAL A 49 13.50 41.52 1.20
N CYS A 50 12.56 41.68 0.26
CA CYS A 50 11.14 41.59 0.60
C CYS A 50 10.73 40.13 0.88
N LYS A 51 9.65 39.92 1.64
CA LYS A 51 9.09 38.58 1.91
C LYS A 51 8.90 37.74 0.62
N PRO A 52 8.31 38.26 -0.48
CA PRO A 52 8.22 37.54 -1.75
C PRO A 52 9.54 37.08 -2.33
N ALA A 53 10.57 37.93 -2.30
CA ALA A 53 11.89 37.57 -2.78
C ALA A 53 12.52 36.50 -1.88
N PHE A 54 12.37 36.62 -0.55
CA PHE A 54 12.93 35.68 0.40
C PHE A 54 12.47 34.23 0.14
N TRP A 55 11.15 33.98 0.10
CA TRP A 55 10.69 32.61 -0.09
C TRP A 55 10.93 32.07 -1.50
N ARG A 56 11.01 32.95 -2.51
CA ARG A 56 11.48 32.56 -3.86
C ARG A 56 12.95 32.18 -3.83
N ILE A 57 13.81 32.93 -3.14
CA ILE A 57 15.25 32.63 -3.02
C ILE A 57 15.44 31.28 -2.36
N TYR A 58 14.70 30.95 -1.29
CA TYR A 58 14.82 29.66 -0.61
C TYR A 58 14.01 28.51 -1.24
N GLY A 59 13.16 28.80 -2.22
CA GLY A 59 12.41 27.77 -2.96
C GLY A 59 11.15 27.24 -2.25
N PHE A 60 10.59 27.99 -1.30
CA PHE A 60 9.34 27.59 -0.65
C PHE A 60 8.13 27.82 -1.56
N VAL A 61 7.11 26.98 -1.39
CA VAL A 61 5.76 27.31 -1.83
C VAL A 61 5.25 28.46 -0.98
N ARG A 62 4.57 29.43 -1.61
CA ARG A 62 4.00 30.61 -0.94
C ARG A 62 3.23 30.24 0.33
N GLN A 63 2.36 29.23 0.27
CA GLN A 63 1.56 28.79 1.40
C GLN A 63 2.41 28.33 2.59
N THR A 64 3.46 27.55 2.32
CA THR A 64 4.38 27.06 3.36
C THR A 64 5.04 28.20 4.11
N PHE A 65 5.46 29.26 3.40
CA PHE A 65 6.03 30.45 4.03
C PHE A 65 5.03 31.14 4.99
N TYR A 66 3.80 31.38 4.53
CA TYR A 66 2.79 32.04 5.37
C TYR A 66 2.34 31.19 6.55
N ASN A 67 2.35 29.86 6.42
CA ASN A 67 2.12 28.96 7.55
C ASN A 67 3.21 29.12 8.62
N TYR A 68 4.48 29.23 8.22
CA TYR A 68 5.59 29.48 9.15
C TYR A 68 5.50 30.86 9.79
N GLU A 69 5.16 31.89 9.01
CA GLU A 69 4.93 33.24 9.54
C GLU A 69 3.78 33.26 10.56
N GLY A 70 2.68 32.56 10.28
CA GLY A 70 1.55 32.42 11.20
C GLY A 70 1.97 31.74 12.51
N ALA A 71 2.68 30.61 12.42
CA ALA A 71 3.21 29.91 13.57
C ALA A 71 4.14 30.79 14.42
N TYR A 72 5.04 31.54 13.78
CA TYR A 72 5.95 32.46 14.46
C TYR A 72 5.20 33.60 15.19
N LYS A 73 4.18 34.18 14.55
CA LYS A 73 3.31 35.20 15.17
C LYS A 73 2.53 34.67 16.36
N LEU A 74 2.19 33.38 16.37
CA LEU A 74 1.58 32.68 17.50
C LEU A 74 2.59 32.32 18.62
N GLY A 75 3.83 32.80 18.54
CA GLY A 75 4.85 32.59 19.57
C GLY A 75 5.71 31.35 19.37
N GLN A 76 5.56 30.61 18.25
CA GLN A 76 6.39 29.45 17.99
C GLN A 76 7.83 29.88 17.66
N ARG A 77 8.81 29.34 18.40
CA ARG A 77 10.25 29.61 18.20
C ARG A 77 11.06 28.36 17.90
N ILE A 78 10.51 27.17 18.17
CA ILE A 78 11.17 25.89 17.94
C ILE A 78 10.37 25.12 16.89
N GLY A 79 11.08 24.48 15.94
CA GLY A 79 10.44 23.60 14.97
C GLY A 79 9.86 22.36 15.66
N PHE A 80 8.65 21.94 15.28
CA PHE A 80 8.08 20.68 15.77
C PHE A 80 9.02 19.51 15.45
N HIS A 81 9.55 18.84 16.48
CA HIS A 81 9.96 17.45 16.41
C HIS A 81 8.72 16.60 16.70
N GLY A 82 8.08 16.05 15.65
CA GLY A 82 6.80 15.35 15.83
C GLY A 82 6.64 14.01 15.13
N ASN A 83 7.43 13.68 14.10
CA ASN A 83 7.23 12.44 13.33
C ASN A 83 8.52 11.65 13.15
N HIS A 84 9.25 11.39 14.24
CA HIS A 84 10.31 10.37 14.26
C HIS A 84 9.84 9.03 14.83
N GLY A 85 8.55 8.89 15.14
CA GLY A 85 7.95 7.59 15.46
C GLY A 85 7.47 6.91 14.19
N THR A 86 7.74 5.60 14.06
CA THR A 86 6.85 4.75 13.26
C THR A 86 5.46 4.87 13.88
N PHE A 87 4.50 5.46 13.16
CA PHE A 87 3.11 5.43 13.61
C PHE A 87 2.75 3.98 13.88
N LYS A 88 2.42 3.67 15.14
CA LYS A 88 1.87 2.36 15.46
C LYS A 88 0.64 2.19 14.57
N PRO A 89 0.58 1.10 13.77
CA PRO A 89 -0.61 0.86 12.97
C PRO A 89 -1.80 0.78 13.92
N LYS A 90 -2.92 1.42 13.53
CA LYS A 90 -4.15 1.36 14.32
C LYS A 90 -4.60 -0.10 14.46
N ASP A 91 -5.19 -0.45 15.59
CA ASP A 91 -5.67 -1.83 15.85
C ASP A 91 -6.61 -2.32 14.75
N THR A 92 -7.47 -1.44 14.22
CA THR A 92 -8.34 -1.74 13.07
C THR A 92 -7.57 -2.11 11.81
N SER A 93 -6.43 -1.46 11.55
CA SER A 93 -5.57 -1.76 10.40
C SER A 93 -4.78 -3.06 10.61
N ILE A 94 -4.36 -3.34 11.85
CA ILE A 94 -3.70 -4.60 12.21
C ILE A 94 -4.68 -5.76 12.01
N PHE A 95 -5.90 -5.63 12.53
CA PHE A 95 -6.93 -6.65 12.41
C PHE A 95 -7.33 -6.89 10.95
N ALA A 96 -7.58 -5.83 10.19
CA ALA A 96 -7.86 -5.95 8.76
C ALA A 96 -6.74 -6.68 8.01
N LYS A 97 -5.47 -6.36 8.31
CA LYS A 97 -4.31 -7.05 7.74
C LYS A 97 -4.29 -8.53 8.13
N ALA A 98 -4.64 -8.88 9.36
CA ALA A 98 -4.75 -10.27 9.80
C ALA A 98 -5.86 -11.00 9.02
N CYS A 99 -7.05 -10.41 8.88
CA CYS A 99 -8.15 -10.96 8.09
C CYS A 99 -7.73 -11.19 6.62
N MET A 100 -7.04 -10.21 6.01
CA MET A 100 -6.52 -10.33 4.65
C MET A 100 -5.53 -11.49 4.53
N LYS A 101 -4.59 -11.62 5.48
CA LYS A 101 -3.62 -12.72 5.50
C LYS A 101 -4.32 -14.07 5.56
N THR A 102 -5.26 -14.26 6.48
CA THR A 102 -6.02 -15.51 6.61
C THR A 102 -6.80 -15.82 5.33
N PHE A 103 -7.49 -14.81 4.78
CA PHE A 103 -8.24 -14.96 3.53
C PHE A 103 -7.34 -15.41 2.38
N PHE A 104 -6.18 -14.76 2.22
CA PHE A 104 -5.23 -15.10 1.17
C PHE A 104 -4.63 -16.50 1.34
N GLN A 105 -4.28 -16.90 2.57
CA GLN A 105 -3.77 -18.24 2.83
C GLN A 105 -4.79 -19.34 2.51
N GLN A 106 -6.09 -19.06 2.69
CA GLN A 106 -7.16 -20.01 2.42
C GLN A 106 -7.53 -20.10 0.93
N THR A 107 -7.38 -19.00 0.19
CA THR A 107 -7.93 -18.88 -1.16
C THR A 107 -6.87 -18.81 -2.26
N ALA A 108 -5.67 -18.33 -1.95
CA ALA A 108 -4.65 -18.09 -2.95
C ALA A 108 -3.86 -19.35 -3.30
N GLU A 109 -3.63 -19.53 -4.59
CA GLU A 109 -2.82 -20.59 -5.16
C GLU A 109 -1.36 -20.13 -5.28
N PRO A 110 -0.38 -20.86 -4.70
CA PRO A 110 1.02 -20.56 -4.93
C PRO A 110 1.40 -20.85 -6.38
N LEU A 111 2.16 -19.95 -7.00
CA LEU A 111 2.74 -20.08 -8.33
C LEU A 111 4.28 -20.12 -8.20
N PRO A 112 4.86 -21.25 -7.77
CA PRO A 112 6.30 -21.35 -7.50
C PRO A 112 7.17 -21.11 -8.74
N HIS A 113 6.62 -21.34 -9.95
CA HIS A 113 7.28 -21.06 -11.22
C HIS A 113 7.36 -19.56 -11.57
N LYS A 114 6.68 -18.70 -10.81
CA LYS A 114 6.79 -17.24 -10.94
C LYS A 114 7.50 -16.72 -9.70
N GLU A 115 8.72 -16.25 -9.89
CA GLU A 115 9.47 -15.60 -8.82
C GLU A 115 9.02 -14.15 -8.62
N SER A 116 8.68 -13.81 -7.39
CA SER A 116 8.43 -12.43 -6.97
C SER A 116 9.73 -11.63 -7.01
N ARG A 117 9.77 -10.59 -7.85
CA ARG A 117 10.91 -9.64 -7.90
C ARG A 117 11.05 -8.78 -6.63
N ASN A 118 10.11 -8.90 -5.69
CA ASN A 118 10.11 -8.10 -4.47
C ASN A 118 10.91 -8.79 -3.37
N LYS A 119 12.03 -8.16 -2.96
CA LYS A 119 12.95 -8.66 -1.92
C LYS A 119 12.31 -8.80 -0.53
N ASN A 120 11.13 -8.20 -0.33
CA ASN A 120 10.41 -8.23 0.95
C ASN A 120 9.33 -9.33 1.01
N THR A 121 9.28 -10.24 0.03
CA THR A 121 8.33 -11.37 0.00
C THR A 121 9.08 -12.69 0.07
N ASP A 122 8.37 -13.78 0.39
CA ASP A 122 8.83 -15.18 0.37
C ASP A 122 9.26 -15.70 -1.02
N GLY A 123 9.39 -14.82 -2.01
CA GLY A 123 9.78 -15.15 -3.38
C GLY A 123 8.67 -15.81 -4.20
N ILE A 124 7.55 -16.23 -3.59
CA ILE A 124 6.47 -16.95 -4.25
C ILE A 124 5.36 -15.97 -4.66
N PHE A 125 4.95 -16.02 -5.92
CA PHE A 125 3.74 -15.35 -6.37
C PHE A 125 2.50 -16.14 -5.99
N TYR A 126 1.46 -15.45 -5.54
CA TYR A 126 0.17 -16.05 -5.21
C TYR A 126 -0.91 -15.55 -6.15
N ARG A 127 -1.74 -16.47 -6.61
CA ARG A 127 -2.88 -16.21 -7.48
C ARG A 127 -4.17 -16.37 -6.70
N LEU A 128 -4.97 -15.32 -6.63
CA LEU A 128 -6.31 -15.43 -6.07
C LEU A 128 -7.30 -16.02 -7.08
N PRO A 129 -8.37 -16.70 -6.63
CA PRO A 129 -9.38 -17.24 -7.50
C PRO A 129 -10.03 -16.12 -8.31
N LYS A 130 -10.21 -16.33 -9.62
CA LYS A 130 -10.79 -15.34 -10.56
C LYS A 130 -12.24 -14.98 -10.28
N ALA A 131 -12.87 -15.74 -9.40
CA ALA A 131 -14.22 -15.47 -8.94
C ALA A 131 -14.24 -14.20 -8.06
N TYR A 132 -13.11 -13.84 -7.45
CA TYR A 132 -12.97 -12.63 -6.65
C TYR A 132 -12.45 -11.45 -7.48
N SER A 133 -13.18 -10.34 -7.42
CA SER A 133 -12.60 -9.02 -7.66
C SER A 133 -11.96 -8.46 -6.39
N ARG A 134 -11.16 -7.41 -6.52
CA ARG A 134 -10.59 -6.70 -5.37
C ARG A 134 -11.69 -6.13 -4.46
N ASP A 135 -12.81 -5.72 -5.04
CA ASP A 135 -13.99 -5.24 -4.33
C ASP A 135 -14.66 -6.36 -3.52
N ASP A 136 -14.72 -7.57 -4.08
CA ASP A 136 -15.28 -8.73 -3.39
C ASP A 136 -14.43 -9.10 -2.16
N VAL A 137 -13.10 -9.05 -2.30
CA VAL A 137 -12.21 -9.28 -1.16
C VAL A 137 -12.41 -8.19 -0.10
N TYR A 138 -12.46 -6.91 -0.49
CA TYR A 138 -12.72 -5.82 0.45
C TYR A 138 -14.03 -6.03 1.23
N ARG A 139 -15.09 -6.45 0.53
CA ARG A 139 -16.39 -6.75 1.14
C ARG A 139 -16.31 -7.90 2.14
N GLU A 140 -15.65 -9.00 1.77
CA GLU A 140 -15.49 -10.16 2.65
C GLU A 140 -14.69 -9.81 3.91
N ILE A 141 -13.64 -9.00 3.78
CA ILE A 141 -12.88 -8.50 4.93
C ILE A 141 -13.73 -7.58 5.80
N SER A 142 -14.52 -6.68 5.19
CA SER A 142 -15.41 -5.78 5.94
C SER A 142 -16.43 -6.56 6.76
N LEU A 143 -17.06 -7.59 6.18
CA LEU A 143 -18.00 -8.47 6.89
C LEU A 143 -17.32 -9.21 8.06
N LYS A 144 -16.08 -9.68 7.89
CA LYS A 144 -15.32 -10.32 8.98
C LYS A 144 -14.96 -9.35 10.11
N MET A 145 -14.73 -8.08 9.79
CA MET A 145 -14.51 -7.03 10.80
C MET A 145 -15.79 -6.70 11.56
N GLU A 146 -16.91 -6.56 10.85
CA GLU A 146 -18.23 -6.30 11.45
C GLU A 146 -18.66 -7.44 12.37
N ALA A 147 -18.39 -8.69 12.00
CA ALA A 147 -18.71 -9.87 12.81
C ALA A 147 -18.03 -9.87 14.20
N VAL A 148 -16.94 -9.13 14.38
CA VAL A 148 -16.25 -8.94 15.67
C VAL A 148 -16.48 -7.56 16.28
N ASN A 149 -17.54 -6.85 15.85
CA ASN A 149 -17.89 -5.49 16.26
C ASN A 149 -16.77 -4.45 16.01
N MET A 150 -15.94 -4.65 14.98
CA MET A 150 -14.96 -3.66 14.54
C MET A 150 -15.46 -2.87 13.33
N THR A 151 -15.21 -1.57 13.31
CA THR A 151 -15.50 -0.72 12.15
C THR A 151 -14.61 -1.11 10.96
N PRO A 152 -15.19 -1.37 9.77
CA PRO A 152 -14.42 -1.63 8.56
C PRO A 152 -13.43 -0.51 8.24
N ILE A 153 -12.25 -0.89 7.73
CA ILE A 153 -11.29 0.09 7.22
C ILE A 153 -11.80 0.74 5.93
N SER A 154 -11.36 1.96 5.64
CA SER A 154 -11.68 2.60 4.37
C SER A 154 -11.08 1.84 3.19
N ARG A 155 -11.71 1.97 2.01
CA ARG A 155 -11.22 1.37 0.78
C ARG A 155 -9.77 1.76 0.44
N VAL A 156 -9.41 3.03 0.66
CA VAL A 156 -8.04 3.52 0.44
C VAL A 156 -7.05 2.85 1.39
N ALA A 157 -7.42 2.67 2.67
CA ALA A 157 -6.57 1.97 3.63
C ALA A 157 -6.38 0.50 3.23
N PHE A 158 -7.44 -0.17 2.78
CA PHE A 158 -7.37 -1.54 2.27
C PHE A 158 -6.42 -1.66 1.07
N ASP A 159 -6.54 -0.78 0.08
CA ASP A 159 -5.69 -0.80 -1.11
C ASP A 159 -4.22 -0.49 -0.78
N ASN A 160 -3.97 0.32 0.26
CA ASN A 160 -2.63 0.58 0.77
C ASN A 160 -2.03 -0.65 1.46
N ILE A 161 -2.80 -1.34 2.31
CA ILE A 161 -2.38 -2.60 2.96
C ILE A 161 -2.08 -3.64 1.89
N TRP A 162 -2.97 -3.83 0.90
CA TRP A 162 -2.75 -4.78 -0.19
C TRP A 162 -1.42 -4.53 -0.91
N ARG A 163 -1.20 -3.29 -1.37
CA ARG A 163 -0.02 -2.96 -2.18
C ARG A 163 1.28 -3.05 -1.38
N LYS A 164 1.25 -2.68 -0.10
CA LYS A 164 2.44 -2.62 0.74
C LYS A 164 2.79 -3.97 1.36
N ASP A 165 1.79 -4.66 1.91
CA ASP A 165 1.99 -5.86 2.71
C ASP A 165 1.74 -7.16 1.94
N PHE A 166 0.99 -7.12 0.84
CA PHE A 166 0.64 -8.28 0.03
C PHE A 166 0.92 -8.10 -1.48
N PRO A 167 2.11 -7.58 -1.88
CA PRO A 167 2.40 -7.27 -3.28
C PRO A 167 2.51 -8.50 -4.19
N ASN A 168 2.74 -9.69 -3.62
CA ASN A 168 2.81 -10.96 -4.33
C ASN A 168 1.43 -11.61 -4.56
N PHE A 169 0.35 -11.04 -4.02
CA PHE A 169 -1.02 -11.55 -4.21
C PHE A 169 -1.72 -10.82 -5.35
N ASN A 170 -1.92 -11.52 -6.46
CA ASN A 170 -2.53 -10.96 -7.67
C ASN A 170 -3.82 -11.67 -8.06
N ILE A 171 -4.81 -10.85 -8.45
CA ILE A 171 -6.03 -11.33 -9.12
C ILE A 171 -5.71 -11.36 -10.62
N HIS A 172 -5.79 -12.54 -11.23
CA HIS A 172 -5.41 -12.69 -12.64
C HIS A 172 -6.47 -12.08 -13.55
N ASN A 173 -6.07 -11.14 -14.41
CA ASN A 173 -6.88 -10.71 -15.55
C ASN A 173 -6.79 -11.82 -16.62
N SER A 174 -7.78 -12.70 -16.71
CA SER A 174 -7.90 -13.66 -17.81
C SER A 174 -9.31 -13.64 -18.38
N SER A 175 -9.48 -14.18 -19.59
CA SER A 175 -10.79 -14.28 -20.23
C SER A 175 -11.81 -15.03 -19.35
N ALA A 176 -13.10 -14.72 -19.56
CA ALA A 176 -14.22 -15.31 -18.83
C ALA A 176 -14.25 -16.85 -18.89
N PHE A 177 -13.71 -17.45 -19.95
CA PHE A 177 -13.62 -18.90 -20.17
C PHE A 177 -12.75 -19.63 -19.15
N ALA A 178 -11.90 -18.91 -18.42
CA ALA A 178 -10.96 -19.52 -17.49
C ALA A 178 -11.42 -19.41 -16.02
N LYS A 179 -12.69 -19.08 -15.78
CA LYS A 179 -13.34 -19.06 -14.46
C LYS A 179 -14.06 -20.38 -14.20
N CYS A 180 -13.99 -20.90 -12.98
CA CYS A 180 -14.82 -22.03 -12.59
C CYS A 180 -16.29 -21.60 -12.52
N GLN A 181 -17.15 -22.25 -13.30
CA GLN A 181 -18.59 -21.95 -13.36
C GLN A 181 -19.27 -22.17 -12.01
N GLU A 182 -18.84 -23.19 -11.27
CA GLU A 182 -19.39 -23.50 -9.95
C GLU A 182 -19.02 -22.43 -8.90
N SER A 183 -17.76 -21.95 -8.91
CA SER A 183 -17.36 -20.82 -8.07
C SER A 183 -18.15 -19.55 -8.37
N LEU A 184 -18.44 -19.27 -9.65
CA LEU A 184 -19.27 -18.13 -10.06
C LEU A 184 -20.72 -18.29 -9.60
N LYS A 185 -21.26 -19.51 -9.69
CA LYS A 185 -22.61 -19.84 -9.21
C LYS A 185 -22.75 -19.52 -7.72
N PHE A 186 -21.80 -19.96 -6.89
CA PHE A 186 -21.85 -19.66 -5.46
C PHE A 186 -21.81 -18.16 -5.15
N ILE A 187 -20.95 -17.40 -5.81
CA ILE A 187 -20.90 -15.93 -5.63
C ILE A 187 -22.22 -15.28 -6.03
N THR A 188 -22.78 -15.68 -7.17
CA THR A 188 -24.05 -15.13 -7.66
C THR A 188 -25.21 -15.48 -6.72
N MET A 189 -25.24 -16.70 -6.18
CA MET A 189 -26.24 -17.12 -5.21
C MET A 189 -26.11 -16.35 -3.90
N LEU A 190 -24.90 -16.20 -3.37
CA LEU A 190 -24.64 -15.42 -2.15
C LEU A 190 -24.99 -13.93 -2.29
N GLN A 191 -24.80 -13.35 -3.48
CA GLN A 191 -25.20 -11.96 -3.74
C GLN A 191 -26.73 -11.76 -3.77
N ARG A 192 -27.49 -12.81 -4.12
CA ARG A 192 -28.95 -12.75 -4.24
C ARG A 192 -29.66 -13.21 -2.97
N GLU A 193 -29.01 -14.06 -2.18
CA GLU A 193 -29.60 -14.65 -0.98
C GLU A 193 -29.73 -13.61 0.13
N ARG A 194 -30.93 -13.50 0.71
CA ARG A 194 -31.23 -12.56 1.80
C ARG A 194 -31.42 -13.27 3.14
N ARG A 195 -31.63 -14.59 3.13
CA ARG A 195 -31.87 -15.38 4.35
C ARG A 195 -30.53 -15.86 4.93
N SER A 196 -30.28 -15.55 6.21
CA SER A 196 -28.99 -15.85 6.86
C SER A 196 -28.67 -17.35 6.88
N ALA A 197 -29.65 -18.21 7.15
CA ALA A 197 -29.45 -19.67 7.22
C ALA A 197 -29.05 -20.27 5.86
N THR A 198 -29.68 -19.82 4.77
CA THR A 198 -29.33 -20.26 3.41
C THR A 198 -27.98 -19.73 2.98
N SER A 199 -27.66 -18.47 3.34
CA SER A 199 -26.35 -17.87 3.08
C SER A 199 -25.23 -18.65 3.76
N ALA A 200 -25.39 -19.01 5.04
CA ALA A 200 -24.40 -19.80 5.78
C ALA A 200 -24.14 -21.18 5.13
N LYS A 201 -25.19 -21.85 4.63
CA LYS A 201 -25.03 -23.11 3.90
C LYS A 201 -24.28 -22.91 2.58
N LEU A 202 -24.62 -21.87 1.82
CA LEU A 202 -23.94 -21.54 0.57
C LEU A 202 -22.47 -21.18 0.78
N GLU A 203 -22.14 -20.49 1.88
CA GLU A 203 -20.75 -20.20 2.27
C GLU A 203 -19.98 -21.48 2.59
N LEU A 204 -20.57 -22.41 3.33
CA LEU A 204 -19.95 -23.70 3.65
C LEU A 204 -19.70 -24.54 2.41
N ASP A 205 -20.68 -24.65 1.52
CA ASP A 205 -20.56 -25.42 0.28
C ASP A 205 -19.50 -24.81 -0.65
N ARG A 206 -19.45 -23.48 -0.70
CA ARG A 206 -18.41 -22.74 -1.42
C ARG A 206 -17.03 -22.98 -0.84
N GLU A 207 -16.88 -22.99 0.49
CA GLU A 207 -15.61 -23.29 1.15
C GLU A 207 -15.13 -24.71 0.82
N LYS A 208 -16.03 -25.69 0.86
CA LYS A 208 -15.73 -27.09 0.46
C LYS A 208 -15.24 -27.16 -0.98
N HIS A 209 -15.93 -26.48 -1.90
CA HIS A 209 -15.54 -26.44 -3.30
C HIS A 209 -14.13 -25.83 -3.49
N LEU A 210 -13.84 -24.71 -2.81
CA LEU A 210 -12.50 -24.09 -2.86
C LEU A 210 -11.42 -25.02 -2.30
N LYS A 211 -11.68 -25.71 -1.18
CA LYS A 211 -10.75 -26.71 -0.62
C LYS A 211 -10.47 -27.85 -1.61
N HIS A 212 -11.51 -28.34 -2.28
CA HIS A 212 -11.35 -29.40 -3.28
C HIS A 212 -10.47 -28.94 -4.47
N GLN A 213 -10.69 -27.73 -4.99
CA GLN A 213 -9.86 -27.16 -6.05
C GLN A 213 -8.40 -27.00 -5.61
N MET A 214 -8.18 -26.51 -4.39
CA MET A 214 -6.83 -26.35 -3.83
C MET A 214 -6.12 -27.70 -3.67
N SER A 215 -6.82 -28.73 -3.18
CA SER A 215 -6.28 -30.09 -3.06
C SER A 215 -5.85 -30.65 -4.41
N GLY A 216 -6.69 -30.55 -5.44
CA GLY A 216 -6.35 -31.04 -6.79
C GLY A 216 -5.15 -30.32 -7.39
N ARG A 217 -5.01 -29.02 -7.12
CA ARG A 217 -3.85 -28.23 -7.58
C ARG A 217 -2.57 -28.59 -6.85
N THR A 218 -2.63 -28.81 -5.53
CA THR A 218 -1.47 -29.28 -4.76
C THR A 218 -0.92 -30.59 -5.34
N VAL A 219 -1.81 -31.54 -5.63
CA VAL A 219 -1.47 -32.82 -6.27
C VAL A 219 -0.85 -32.59 -7.65
N TYR A 220 -1.42 -31.72 -8.48
CA TYR A 220 -0.85 -31.38 -9.79
C TYR A 220 0.57 -30.83 -9.68
N TYR A 221 0.82 -29.88 -8.76
CA TYR A 221 2.15 -29.29 -8.61
C TYR A 221 3.17 -30.29 -8.05
N SER A 222 2.78 -31.15 -7.10
CA SER A 222 3.67 -32.21 -6.61
C SER A 222 4.04 -33.20 -7.72
N HIS A 223 3.07 -33.61 -8.55
CA HIS A 223 3.35 -34.47 -9.71
C HIS A 223 4.24 -33.77 -10.74
N ARG A 224 4.10 -32.47 -10.94
CA ARG A 224 4.99 -31.70 -11.83
C ARG A 224 6.43 -31.67 -11.34
N GLU A 225 6.65 -31.48 -10.04
CA GLU A 225 7.98 -31.55 -9.44
C GLU A 225 8.59 -32.94 -9.62
N LEU A 226 7.81 -33.99 -9.30
CA LEU A 226 8.22 -35.38 -9.49
C LEU A 226 8.50 -35.73 -10.95
N SER A 227 7.71 -35.23 -11.91
CA SER A 227 7.94 -35.44 -13.34
C SER A 227 9.20 -34.73 -13.83
N THR A 228 9.58 -33.64 -13.18
CA THR A 228 10.81 -32.91 -13.50
C THR A 228 12.03 -33.62 -12.90
N SER A 229 11.94 -34.12 -11.67
CA SER A 229 13.04 -34.80 -10.98
C SER A 229 13.23 -36.25 -11.43
N SER A 230 12.18 -36.92 -11.90
CA SER A 230 12.22 -38.32 -12.33
C SER A 230 11.40 -38.52 -13.62
N PRO A 231 11.87 -37.99 -14.76
CA PRO A 231 11.11 -38.00 -16.02
C PRO A 231 10.76 -39.41 -16.51
N SER A 232 11.64 -40.39 -16.30
CA SER A 232 11.46 -41.78 -16.75
C SER A 232 10.22 -42.48 -16.15
N LEU A 233 9.81 -42.10 -14.94
CA LEU A 233 8.60 -42.62 -14.29
C LEU A 233 7.30 -42.01 -14.85
N TYR A 234 7.38 -40.83 -15.45
CA TYR A 234 6.23 -40.08 -15.95
C TYR A 234 6.08 -40.14 -17.48
N LEU A 235 7.15 -40.46 -18.21
CA LEU A 235 7.15 -40.67 -19.66
C LEU A 235 6.41 -41.96 -20.09
N SER A 236 6.24 -42.94 -19.18
CA SER A 236 5.54 -44.19 -19.47
C SER A 236 4.01 -44.04 -19.64
N LEU A 237 3.42 -42.95 -19.15
CA LEU A 237 1.98 -42.68 -19.31
C LEU A 237 1.63 -42.01 -20.65
N SER A 238 2.57 -41.31 -21.28
CA SER A 238 2.34 -40.64 -22.57
C SER A 238 2.51 -41.55 -23.79
N MET A 239 3.10 -42.75 -23.63
CA MET A 239 3.32 -43.69 -24.74
C MET A 239 2.26 -44.80 -24.85
N MET A 240 1.30 -44.93 -23.93
CA MET A 240 0.25 -45.97 -23.98
C MET A 240 -1.09 -45.48 -24.57
N LEU A 241 -1.18 -44.26 -25.09
CA LEU A 241 -2.41 -43.73 -25.72
C LEU A 241 -2.34 -43.64 -27.26
N TRP A 242 -1.31 -44.26 -27.86
CA TRP A 242 -1.13 -44.32 -29.32
C TRP A 242 -0.72 -45.71 -29.81
N THR A 243 -1.42 -46.74 -29.33
CA THR A 243 -1.50 -48.07 -29.97
C THR A 243 -2.93 -48.57 -29.82
#